data_AF-A0A8T4MNU6-F1
#
_entry.id   AF-A0A8T4MNU6-F1
#
_cell.length_a   1.000
_cell.length_b   1.000
_cell.length_c   1.000
_cell.angle_alpha   90.00
_cell.angle_beta   90.00
_cell.angle_gamma   90.00
#
_symmetry.space_group_name_H-M   'P 1'
#
loop_
_entity.id
_entity.type
_entity.pdbx_description
1 polymer ?
#
loop_
_entity_poly.entity_id
_entity_poly.type
_entity_poly.pdbx_seq_one_letter_code
_entity_poly.pdbx_strand_id
1 'polypeptide(L)'
;MKNISLYKEFGNNILTRSSIDYLFRKISKLNNKYIIIDFKNVKFISRSSAAEYLKLKEKIDKALVEQNMSDEVKSMFNLVVKQLKEISLVN
;
A
#
# COMPACT_ATOMS: atom_id res chain seq x y z
N MET A 1 18.17 -5.52 -1.22
CA MET A 1 16.80 -5.35 -0.67
C MET A 1 16.68 -3.93 -0.14
N LYS A 2 15.57 -3.22 -0.38
CA LYS A 2 15.34 -1.86 0.12
C LYS A 2 14.14 -1.84 1.06
N ASN A 3 14.28 -1.25 2.24
CA ASN A 3 13.15 -1.00 3.15
C ASN A 3 12.67 0.45 2.98
N ILE A 4 11.36 0.63 2.87
CA ILE A 4 10.67 1.92 2.85
C ILE A 4 9.73 1.99 4.04
N SER A 5 10.00 2.94 4.94
CA SER A 5 9.14 3.22 6.09
C SER A 5 8.01 4.16 5.69
N LEU A 6 6.77 3.67 5.75
CA LEU A 6 5.60 4.48 5.45
C LEU A 6 5.37 5.57 6.49
N TYR A 7 5.78 5.33 7.74
CA TYR A 7 5.76 6.37 8.77
C TYR A 7 6.66 7.56 8.42
N LYS A 8 7.82 7.32 7.81
CA LYS A 8 8.69 8.43 7.36
C LYS A 8 8.13 9.18 6.15
N GLU A 9 7.35 8.50 5.30
CA GLU A 9 6.75 9.10 4.11
C GLU A 9 5.45 9.86 4.42
N PHE A 10 4.68 9.40 5.40
CA PHE A 10 3.29 9.86 5.63
C PHE A 10 2.93 10.17 7.08
N GLY A 11 3.81 9.87 8.04
CA GLY A 11 3.46 9.87 9.46
C GLY A 11 2.57 8.69 9.83
N ASN A 12 1.72 8.86 10.85
CA ASN A 12 0.85 7.79 11.35
C ASN A 12 -0.36 7.48 10.46
N ASN A 13 -0.73 8.38 9.54
CA ASN A 13 -1.97 8.32 8.79
C ASN A 13 -1.72 8.47 7.29
N ILE A 14 -2.19 7.51 6.51
CA ILE A 14 -2.13 7.55 5.04
C ILE A 14 -3.50 7.93 4.51
N LEU A 15 -3.67 9.21 4.15
CA LEU A 15 -5.00 9.79 3.94
C LEU A 15 -5.42 9.90 2.47
N THR A 16 -4.48 10.20 1.57
CA THR A 16 -4.82 10.56 0.19
C THR A 16 -4.29 9.54 -0.82
N ARG A 17 -5.10 9.31 -1.86
CA ARG A 17 -4.74 8.51 -3.03
C ARG A 17 -3.46 9.02 -3.71
N SER A 18 -3.33 10.34 -3.86
CA SER A 18 -2.18 10.96 -4.52
C SER A 18 -0.85 10.72 -3.80
N SER A 19 -0.86 10.57 -2.47
CA SER A 19 0.33 10.22 -1.70
C SER A 19 0.82 8.80 -2.02
N ILE A 20 -0.10 7.85 -2.26
CA ILE A 20 0.23 6.50 -2.69
C ILE A 20 0.80 6.49 -4.11
N ASP A 21 0.17 7.21 -5.05
CA ASP A 21 0.70 7.38 -6.41
C ASP A 21 2.14 7.91 -6.39
N TYR A 22 2.39 8.92 -5.57
CA TYR A 22 3.71 9.54 -5.42
C TYR A 22 4.74 8.55 -4.86
N LEU A 23 4.37 7.77 -3.84
CA LEU A 23 5.21 6.71 -3.31
C LEU A 23 5.56 5.67 -4.38
N PHE A 24 4.59 5.16 -5.12
CA PHE A 24 4.85 4.16 -6.15
C PHE A 24 5.72 4.69 -7.30
N ARG A 25 5.60 5.98 -7.64
CA ARG A 25 6.52 6.66 -8.58
C ARG A 25 7.95 6.76 -8.05
N LYS A 26 8.15 6.89 -6.74
CA LYS A 26 9.49 6.79 -6.14
C LYS A 26 10.01 5.36 -6.19
N ILE A 27 9.16 4.40 -5.80
CA ILE A 27 9.48 2.98 -5.76
C ILE A 27 9.91 2.49 -7.14
N SER A 28 9.17 2.82 -8.21
CA SER A 28 9.47 2.36 -9.56
C SER A 28 10.85 2.79 -10.07
N LYS A 29 11.34 3.95 -9.63
CA LYS A 29 12.67 4.48 -9.99
C LYS A 29 13.83 3.84 -9.22
N LEU A 30 13.57 3.02 -8.21
CA LEU A 30 14.62 2.33 -7.48
C LEU A 30 15.14 1.15 -8.30
N ASN A 31 16.46 0.94 -8.31
CA ASN A 31 17.07 -0.22 -8.99
C ASN A 31 16.83 -1.55 -8.26
N ASN A 32 16.18 -1.51 -7.08
CA ASN A 32 15.92 -2.71 -6.29
C ASN A 32 14.73 -3.50 -6.85
N LYS A 33 14.92 -4.81 -7.04
CA LYS A 33 13.85 -5.76 -7.38
C LYS A 33 12.98 -6.15 -6.17
N TYR A 34 13.57 -6.17 -4.98
CA TYR A 34 12.93 -6.57 -3.73
C TYR A 34 12.82 -5.37 -2.79
N ILE A 35 11.58 -5.02 -2.43
CA ILE A 35 11.26 -3.86 -1.60
C ILE A 35 10.36 -4.30 -0.44
N ILE A 36 10.76 -3.92 0.77
CA ILE A 36 9.96 -4.06 1.98
C ILE A 36 9.19 -2.76 2.18
N ILE A 37 7.87 -2.87 2.31
CA ILE A 37 6.99 -1.78 2.69
C ILE A 37 6.67 -1.92 4.17
N ASP A 38 7.25 -1.05 4.98
CA ASP A 38 7.18 -1.12 6.44
C ASP A 38 6.11 -0.17 6.98
N PHE A 39 5.05 -0.76 7.53
CA PHE A 39 3.90 -0.08 8.11
C PHE A 39 4.08 0.24 9.60
N LYS A 40 5.27 -0.01 10.18
CA LYS A 40 5.53 0.29 11.59
C LYS A 40 5.17 1.75 11.92
N ASN A 41 4.38 1.93 12.98
CA ASN A 41 3.82 3.21 13.45
C ASN A 41 2.74 3.86 12.56
N VAL A 42 2.34 3.22 11.45
CA VAL A 42 1.14 3.61 10.71
C VAL A 42 -0.07 3.03 11.45
N LYS A 43 -1.00 3.90 11.83
CA LYS A 43 -2.21 3.55 12.58
C LYS A 43 -3.45 3.51 11.70
N PHE A 44 -3.43 4.27 10.60
CA PHE A 44 -4.59 4.41 9.74
C PHE A 44 -4.19 4.53 8.27
N ILE A 45 -4.99 3.90 7.41
CA ILE A 45 -4.98 4.10 5.96
C ILE A 45 -6.42 4.32 5.50
N SER A 46 -6.64 5.35 4.69
CA SER A 46 -7.96 5.59 4.12
C SER A 46 -8.31 4.55 3.07
N ARG A 47 -9.61 4.31 2.85
CA ARG A 47 -10.09 3.37 1.83
C ARG A 47 -9.54 3.67 0.44
N SER A 48 -9.50 4.95 0.05
CA SER A 48 -8.99 5.37 -1.26
C SER A 48 -7.48 5.10 -1.40
N SER A 49 -6.71 5.29 -0.33
CA SER A 49 -5.28 4.97 -0.32
C SER A 49 -5.02 3.47 -0.37
N ALA A 50 -5.78 2.66 0.39
CA ALA A 50 -5.66 1.20 0.36
C ALA A 50 -6.01 0.62 -1.02
N ALA A 51 -7.09 1.11 -1.64
CA ALA A 51 -7.49 0.70 -2.98
C ALA A 51 -6.42 1.04 -4.04
N GLU A 52 -5.87 2.25 -3.99
CA GLU A 52 -4.80 2.62 -4.93
C GLU A 52 -3.52 1.83 -4.70
N TYR A 53 -3.16 1.56 -3.43
CA TYR A 53 -2.00 0.76 -3.09
C TYR A 53 -2.10 -0.64 -3.71
N LEU A 54 -3.24 -1.32 -3.56
CA LEU A 54 -3.46 -2.65 -4.14
C LEU A 54 -3.38 -2.61 -5.66
N LYS A 55 -4.07 -1.64 -6.29
CA LYS A 55 -4.05 -1.44 -7.75
C LYS A 55 -2.64 -1.21 -8.29
N LEU A 56 -1.81 -0.42 -7.60
CA LEU A 56 -0.45 -0.13 -8.06
C LEU A 56 0.52 -1.26 -7.75
N LYS A 57 0.31 -1.99 -6.64
CA LYS A 57 1.05 -3.21 -6.31
C LYS A 57 0.93 -4.28 -7.40
N GLU A 58 -0.25 -4.46 -7.97
CA GLU A 58 -0.46 -5.42 -9.07
C GLU A 58 0.26 -5.04 -10.37
N LYS A 59 0.56 -3.75 -10.56
CA LYS A 59 1.11 -3.21 -11.82
C LYS A 59 2.63 -3.04 -11.82
N ILE A 60 3.27 -3.06 -10.65
CA ILE A 60 4.70 -2.77 -10.54
C ILE A 60 5.52 -4.04 -10.79
N ASP A 61 6.56 -3.93 -11.62
CA ASP A 61 7.54 -5.02 -11.84
C ASP A 61 8.58 -5.07 -10.71
N LYS A 62 8.09 -5.20 -9.47
CA LYS A 62 8.90 -5.30 -8.25
C LYS A 62 8.24 -6.23 -7.24
N ALA A 63 9.05 -7.04 -6.57
CA ALA A 63 8.59 -7.87 -5.46
C ALA A 63 8.43 -6.99 -4.21
N LEU A 64 7.17 -6.73 -3.83
CA LEU A 64 6.82 -6.00 -2.61
C LEU A 64 6.47 -6.99 -1.49
N VAL A 65 7.07 -6.77 -0.31
CA VAL A 65 6.73 -7.50 0.92
C VAL A 65 6.27 -6.49 1.96
N GLU A 66 5.02 -6.61 2.39
CA GLU A 66 4.50 -5.80 3.48
C GLU A 66 4.85 -6.37 4.86
N GLN A 67 5.23 -5.51 5.79
CA GLN A 67 5.50 -5.90 7.18
C GLN A 67 4.96 -4.87 8.17
N ASN A 68 4.80 -5.30 9.43
CA ASN A 68 4.38 -4.45 10.56
C ASN A 68 3.06 -3.70 10.35
N MET A 69 2.12 -4.27 9.58
CA MET A 69 0.78 -3.72 9.47
C MET A 69 0.05 -3.82 10.82
N SER A 70 -0.53 -2.71 11.28
CA SER A 70 -1.48 -2.75 12.40
C SER A 70 -2.75 -3.49 12.01
N ASP A 71 -3.55 -3.92 12.98
CA ASP A 71 -4.78 -4.67 12.70
C ASP A 71 -5.84 -3.80 12.03
N GLU A 72 -5.85 -2.49 12.32
CA GLU A 72 -6.68 -1.49 11.63
C GLU A 72 -6.31 -1.38 10.15
N VAL A 73 -5.00 -1.31 9.86
CA VAL A 73 -4.49 -1.25 8.48
C VAL A 73 -4.82 -2.53 7.72
N LYS A 74 -4.58 -3.71 8.32
CA LYS A 74 -4.96 -5.01 7.73
C LYS A 74 -6.45 -5.07 7.44
N SER A 75 -7.28 -4.66 8.39
CA SER A 75 -8.74 -4.67 8.26
C SER A 75 -9.22 -3.82 7.09
N MET A 76 -8.63 -2.63 6.88
CA MET A 76 -8.96 -1.79 5.73
C MET A 76 -8.57 -2.44 4.40
N PHE A 77 -7.37 -3.03 4.31
CA PHE A 77 -6.96 -3.77 3.11
C PHE A 77 -7.90 -4.95 2.82
N ASN A 78 -8.25 -5.74 3.84
CA ASN A 78 -9.17 -6.86 3.71
C ASN A 78 -10.56 -6.42 3.24
N LEU A 79 -11.08 -5.32 3.79
CA LEU A 79 -12.34 -4.72 3.36
C LEU A 79 -12.30 -4.33 1.87
N VAL A 80 -11.23 -3.67 1.45
CA VAL A 80 -11.07 -3.25 0.04
C VAL A 80 -10.94 -4.46 -0.87
N VAL A 81 -10.15 -5.47 -0.52
CA VAL A 81 -10.03 -6.72 -1.30
C VAL A 81 -11.39 -7.40 -1.45
N LYS A 82 -12.17 -7.49 -0.36
CA LYS A 82 -13.52 -8.06 -0.40
C LYS A 82 -14.42 -7.31 -1.39
N GLN A 83 -14.43 -5.97 -1.32
CA GLN A 83 -15.22 -5.13 -2.21
C GLN A 83 -14.79 -5.26 -3.67
N LEU A 84 -13.48 -5.32 -3.96
CA LEU A 84 -12.98 -5.50 -5.32
C LEU A 84 -13.40 -6.87 -5.89
N LYS A 85 -13.33 -7.94 -5.10
CA LYS A 85 -13.78 -9.28 -5.51
C LYS A 85 -15.28 -9.33 -5.79
N GLU A 86 -16.09 -8.71 -4.94
CA GLU A 86 -17.54 -8.61 -5.15
C GLU A 86 -17.87 -7.88 -6.46
N ILE A 87 -17.16 -6.77 -6.75
CA ILE A 87 -17.33 -6.04 -8.02
C ILE A 87 -16.91 -6.91 -9.22
N SER A 88 -15.82 -7.66 -9.13
CA SER A 88 -15.37 -8.57 -10.19
C SER A 88 -16.28 -9.78 -10.43
N LEU A 89 -17.18 -10.10 -9.49
CA LEU A 89 -18.16 -11.18 -9.66
C LEU A 89 -19.48 -10.69 -10.28
N VAL A 90 -19.70 -9.37 -10.35
CA VAL A 90 -20.92 -8.75 -10.87
C VAL A 90 -20.72 -8.18 -12.29
N ASN A 91 -19.48 -8.14 -12.79
CA ASN A 91 -19.13 -7.74 -14.15
C ASN A 91 -18.63 -8.94 -14.97
#